data_AF-A0A256FI82-F1
#
_entry.id   AF-A0A256FI82-F1
#
_cell.length_a   1.000
_cell.length_b   1.000
_cell.length_c   1.000
_cell.angle_alpha   90.00
_cell.angle_beta   90.00
_cell.angle_gamma   90.00
#
_symmetry.space_group_name_H-M   'P 1'
#
loop_
_entity.id
_entity.type
_entity.pdbx_description
1 polymer ?
#
loop_
_entity_poly.entity_id
_entity_poly.type
_entity_poly.pdbx_seq_one_letter_code
_entity_poly.pdbx_strand_id
1 'polypeptide(L)' 'MARSRKKPPITAERVENALDTLANIMAGAPKGEAVLMVPLWKRLESELERLRDAEDVVTKALNRVKSRAQAA' A
#
# COMPACT_ATOMS: atom_id res chain seq x y z
N MET A 1 -5.28 -23.89 -22.85
CA MET A 1 -4.37 -23.37 -21.80
C MET A 1 -4.98 -22.10 -21.21
N ALA A 2 -5.31 -22.09 -19.91
CA ALA A 2 -5.82 -20.90 -19.25
C ALA A 2 -4.67 -19.91 -19.03
N ARG A 3 -4.75 -18.70 -19.62
CA ARG A 3 -3.80 -17.62 -19.32
C ARG A 3 -3.98 -17.23 -17.85
N SER A 4 -2.98 -17.49 -17.02
CA SER A 4 -2.89 -16.96 -15.67
C SER A 4 -2.97 -15.43 -15.73
N ARG A 5 -4.11 -14.86 -15.34
CA ARG A 5 -4.26 -13.40 -15.21
C ARG A 5 -3.21 -12.94 -14.19
N LYS A 6 -2.21 -12.17 -14.64
CA LYS A 6 -1.25 -11.53 -13.74
C LYS A 6 -2.07 -10.68 -12.77
N LYS A 7 -1.96 -10.98 -11.48
CA LYS A 7 -2.62 -10.16 -10.47
C LYS A 7 -2.02 -8.75 -10.56
N PRO A 8 -2.84 -7.70 -10.55
CA PRO A 8 -2.34 -6.35 -10.50
C PRO A 8 -1.40 -6.18 -9.29
N PRO A 9 -0.32 -5.40 -9.43
CA PRO A 9 0.65 -5.20 -8.36
C PRO A 9 0.00 -4.59 -7.12
N ILE A 10 0.59 -4.86 -5.95
CA ILE A 10 0.23 -4.20 -4.70
C ILE A 10 1.00 -2.88 -4.66
N THR A 11 0.27 -1.77 -4.57
CA THR A 11 0.79 -0.39 -4.48
C THR A 11 0.41 0.20 -3.13
N ALA A 12 1.08 1.29 -2.72
CA ALA A 12 0.74 1.98 -1.46
C ALA A 12 -0.76 2.36 -1.42
N GLU A 13 -1.28 2.95 -2.50
CA GLU A 13 -2.70 3.31 -2.65
C GLU A 13 -3.64 2.12 -2.43
N ARG A 14 -3.29 0.92 -2.92
CA ARG A 14 -4.13 -0.27 -2.75
C ARG A 14 -4.14 -0.76 -1.31
N VAL A 15 -3.03 -0.61 -0.59
CA VAL A 15 -2.95 -0.96 0.83
C VAL A 15 -3.71 0.07 1.68
N GLU A 16 -3.67 1.35 1.33
CA GLU A 16 -4.51 2.40 1.96
C GLU A 16 -5.99 2.08 1.81
N ASN A 17 -6.46 1.78 0.60
CA ASN A 17 -7.85 1.38 0.37
C ASN A 17 -8.25 0.11 1.16
N ALA A 18 -7.32 -0.82 1.35
CA ALA A 18 -7.55 -2.01 2.17
C ALA A 18 -7.65 -1.68 3.66
N LEU A 19 -6.85 -0.73 4.15
CA LEU A 19 -6.96 -0.19 5.50
C LEU A 19 -8.31 0.52 5.70
N ASP A 20 -8.75 1.35 4.77
CA ASP A 20 -10.07 2.01 4.85
C ASP A 20 -11.21 0.98 4.90
N THR A 21 -11.12 -0.06 4.08
CA THR A 21 -12.07 -1.17 4.10
C THR A 21 -12.06 -1.88 5.46
N LEU A 22 -10.87 -2.15 6.01
CA LEU A 22 -10.74 -2.80 7.31
C LEU A 22 -11.25 -1.93 8.45
N ALA A 23 -11.02 -0.61 8.41
CA ALA A 23 -11.54 0.36 9.37
C ALA A 23 -13.07 0.32 9.39
N ASN A 24 -13.70 0.30 8.21
CA ASN A 24 -15.16 0.19 8.09
C ASN A 24 -15.68 -1.12 8.71
N ILE A 25 -14.99 -2.24 8.48
CA ILE A 25 -15.33 -3.54 9.10
C ILE A 25 -15.19 -3.46 10.62
N MET A 26 -14.09 -2.90 11.13
CA MET A 26 -13.84 -2.77 12.57
C MET A 26 -14.88 -1.87 13.25
N ALA A 27 -15.31 -0.79 12.59
CA ALA A 27 -16.34 0.11 13.11
C ALA A 27 -17.72 -0.57 13.21
N GLY A 28 -18.02 -1.51 12.31
CA GLY A 28 -19.26 -2.28 12.30
C GLY A 28 -19.23 -3.56 13.14
N ALA A 29 -18.07 -3.93 13.72
CA ALA A 29 -17.92 -5.19 14.44
C ALA A 29 -18.70 -5.19 15.78
N PRO A 30 -19.25 -6.34 16.20
CA PRO A 30 -19.83 -6.49 17.54
C PRO A 30 -18.84 -6.11 18.65
N LYS A 31 -19.38 -5.74 19.82
CA LYS A 31 -18.56 -5.25 20.95
C LYS A 31 -17.42 -6.21 21.27
N GLY A 32 -16.19 -5.69 21.19
CA GLY A 32 -14.98 -6.43 21.52
C GLY A 32 -14.39 -7.26 20.37
N GLU A 33 -15.12 -7.47 19.27
CA GLU A 33 -14.61 -8.27 18.14
C GLU A 33 -13.61 -7.51 17.27
N ALA A 34 -13.70 -6.17 17.20
CA ALA A 34 -12.75 -5.35 16.44
C ALA A 34 -11.27 -5.61 16.82
N VAL A 35 -11.00 -6.05 18.05
CA VAL A 35 -9.65 -6.37 18.51
C VAL A 35 -9.01 -7.52 17.71
N LEU A 36 -9.82 -8.42 17.15
CA LEU A 36 -9.37 -9.56 16.35
C LEU A 36 -8.77 -9.13 15.01
N MET A 37 -9.11 -7.95 14.53
CA MET A 37 -8.63 -7.38 13.27
C MET A 37 -7.31 -6.61 13.44
N VAL A 38 -6.93 -6.27 14.67
CA VAL A 38 -5.71 -5.49 14.99
C VAL A 38 -4.43 -6.12 14.40
N PRO A 39 -4.20 -7.45 14.44
CA PRO A 39 -3.02 -8.04 13.83
C PRO A 39 -2.94 -7.80 12.32
N LEU A 40 -4.09 -7.85 11.62
CA LEU A 40 -4.15 -7.58 10.19
C LEU A 40 -3.92 -6.10 9.89
N TRP A 41 -4.54 -5.22 10.68
CA TRP A 41 -4.33 -3.77 10.59
C TRP A 41 -2.84 -3.40 10.65
N LYS A 42 -2.14 -3.85 11.71
CA LYS A 42 -0.71 -3.57 11.90
C LYS A 42 0.16 -4.06 10.74
N ARG A 43 -0.19 -5.23 10.18
CA ARG A 43 0.51 -5.78 9.02
C ARG A 43 0.34 -4.90 7.78
N LEU A 44 -0.87 -4.39 7.54
CA LEU A 44 -1.16 -3.50 6.42
C LEU A 44 -0.47 -2.15 6.59
N GLU A 45 -0.45 -1.58 7.80
CA GLU A 45 0.31 -0.35 8.08
C GLU A 45 1.80 -0.51 7.80
N SER A 46 2.39 -1.63 8.25
CA SER A 46 3.81 -1.92 8.01
C SER A 46 4.13 -2.09 6.52
N GLU A 47 3.20 -2.69 5.77
CA GLU A 47 3.38 -2.85 4.32
C GLU A 47 3.21 -1.51 3.59
N LEU A 48 2.27 -0.69 4.03
CA LEU A 48 2.06 0.65 3.48
C LEU A 48 3.30 1.52 3.62
N GLU A 49 3.92 1.52 4.80
CA GLU A 49 5.16 2.24 5.06
C GLU A 49 6.26 1.81 4.06
N ARG A 50 6.49 0.50 3.91
CA ARG A 50 7.50 -0.03 2.98
C ARG A 50 7.24 0.36 1.53
N LEU A 51 5.97 0.32 1.09
CA LEU A 51 5.61 0.65 -0.28
C LEU A 51 5.79 2.13 -0.56
N ARG A 52 5.38 3.01 0.36
CA ARG A 52 5.60 4.46 0.26
C ARG A 52 7.09 4.78 0.18
N ASP A 53 7.92 4.17 1.03
CA ASP A 53 9.37 4.34 0.98
C ASP A 53 9.96 3.92 -0.37
N ALA A 54 9.54 2.77 -0.90
CA ALA A 54 10.00 2.28 -2.19
C ALA A 54 9.57 3.21 -3.35
N GLU A 55 8.31 3.64 -3.36
CA GLU A 55 7.76 4.56 -4.36
C GLU A 55 8.46 5.93 -4.32
N ASP A 56 8.75 6.44 -3.13
CA ASP A 56 9.50 7.69 -2.93
C ASP A 56 10.94 7.58 -3.42
N VAL A 57 11.63 6.48 -3.13
CA VAL A 57 13.01 6.24 -3.60
C VAL A 57 13.04 6.20 -5.13
N VAL A 58 12.12 5.47 -5.76
CA VAL A 58 12.01 5.41 -7.22
C VAL A 58 11.71 6.79 -7.80
N THR A 59 10.78 7.53 -7.21
CA THR A 59 10.43 8.89 -7.66
C THR A 59 11.64 9.84 -7.58
N LYS A 60 12.39 9.80 -6.47
CA LYS A 60 13.63 10.59 -6.29
C LYS A 60 14.69 10.22 -7.32
N ALA A 61 14.89 8.93 -7.59
CA ALA A 61 15.85 8.45 -8.59
C ALA A 61 15.49 8.93 -10.00
N LEU A 62 14.21 8.84 -10.38
CA LEU A 62 13.72 9.32 -11.68
C LEU A 62 13.87 10.84 -11.82
N ASN A 63 13.56 11.60 -10.78
CA ASN A 63 13.72 13.05 -10.78
C ASN A 63 15.19 13.47 -10.94
N ARG A 64 16.13 12.76 -10.29
CA ARG A 64 17.57 13.02 -10.44
C ARG A 64 18.04 12.90 -11.90
N VAL A 65 17.53 11.92 -12.65
CA VAL A 65 17.85 11.76 -14.08
C VAL A 65 17.26 12.91 -14.89
N LYS A 66 15.99 13.26 -14.65
CA LYS A 66 15.32 14.36 -15.36
C LYS A 66 16.01 15.72 -15.14
N SER A 67 16.35 16.04 -13.89
CA SER A 67 17.04 17.30 -13.57
C SER A 67 18.42 17.40 -14.22
N ARG A 68 19.14 16.27 -14.34
CA ARG A 68 20.42 16.24 -15.06
C ARG A 68 20.24 16.44 -16.57
N ALA A 69 19.20 15.86 -17.16
CA ALA A 69 18.91 16.01 -18.58
C ALA A 69 18.48 17.44 -18.96
N GLN A 70 17.87 18.19 -18.04
CA GLN A 70 17.51 19.61 -18.25
C GLN A 70 18.69 20.58 -18.09
N ALA A 71 19.78 20.14 -17.47
CA ALA A 71 20.98 20.94 -17.23
C ALA A 71 22.10 20.69 -18.27
N ALA A 72 21.88 19.78 -19.21
CA ALA A 72 22.78 19.46 -20.32
C ALA A 72 22.21 20.01 -21.64
#